data_AF-A0A9P9D4L8-F1
#
_entry.id   AF-A0A9P9D4L8-F1
#
_cell.length_a   1.000
_cell.length_b   1.000
_cell.length_c   1.000
_cell.angle_alpha   90.00
_cell.angle_beta   90.00
_cell.angle_gamma   90.00
#
_symmetry.space_group_name_H-M   'P 1'
#
loop_
_entity.id
_entity.type
_entity.pdbx_description
1 polymer ?
#
loop_
_entity_poly.entity_id
_entity_poly.type
_entity_poly.pdbx_seq_one_letter_code
_entity_poly.pdbx_strand_id
1 'polypeptide(L)'
;MAIRRWGGWQPVNVGGKLWNAIHTNYHLGFTSFGGPPVHFKIFHDKFVQKLQWIDEQVYQELFSVCQAFSGPGSTKMHYCINLIHDGFPPALLSFFIWSLPGALGMYGLSIGISNIGDSLPGPVYALLSGLNASTVGIIAVAAVQLSEKAITDKITHILVFLGGAAGILYNALWYFPLLMFLTGVATVVHDYRWLHGPVKVVVSVVKNPRRRRLAEELESVELSQAQSVNQHNTATATATSSDAATERNEAGTRSSRDNNAETLPVTENGHPGTESEPRVVPPERSLNFSWTFGLGIIVFFLITFIVIMVLRGVLPVKSLLFSFFANMYLAGTIIFGGGPVVIPLLREYVVAEGWVSPRDFLIGLAIQQSFPGPNFNFAVYLGALTAINGGYNSAAGAALGFIGIFAPGLITVHGTMGIWSAIRGLRWVKSLLRGVNAGAVGLIYTAVYRLWQIGYIDENFQQGTSLAQEPWWVVVTASSFVFGYSFGVNPPVAIIMGAVLGLIWYGVVRA
;
A
#
# COMPACT_ATOMS: atom_id res chain seq x y z
N MET A 1 -30.95 -46.41 -6.51
CA MET A 1 -31.56 -45.47 -5.54
C MET A 1 -30.65 -45.42 -4.31
N ALA A 2 -29.63 -44.56 -4.34
CA ALA A 2 -28.65 -44.45 -3.25
C ALA A 2 -28.88 -43.13 -2.52
N ILE A 3 -29.36 -43.22 -1.28
CA ILE A 3 -29.71 -42.08 -0.44
C ILE A 3 -28.41 -41.41 0.01
N ARG A 4 -28.19 -40.21 -0.51
CA ARG A 4 -27.12 -39.28 -0.13
C ARG A 4 -27.34 -38.90 1.34
N ARG A 5 -26.58 -39.52 2.26
CA ARG A 5 -26.52 -39.10 3.68
C ARG A 5 -26.15 -37.62 3.72
N TRP A 6 -27.07 -36.80 4.22
CA TRP A 6 -26.83 -35.40 4.55
C TRP A 6 -25.70 -35.35 5.58
N GLY A 7 -24.61 -34.68 5.24
CA GLY A 7 -23.55 -34.34 6.19
C GLY A 7 -24.16 -33.51 7.31
N GLY A 8 -24.00 -33.99 8.54
CA GLY A 8 -24.49 -33.32 9.74
C GLY A 8 -23.97 -31.89 9.82
N TRP A 9 -24.87 -30.97 10.17
CA TRP A 9 -24.51 -29.64 10.65
C TRP A 9 -23.56 -29.78 11.85
N GLN A 10 -22.26 -29.54 11.64
CA GLN A 10 -21.38 -29.24 12.77
C GLN A 10 -21.81 -27.88 13.31
N PRO A 11 -22.15 -27.74 14.61
CA PRO A 11 -22.42 -26.43 15.18
C PRO A 11 -21.16 -25.60 15.00
N VAL A 12 -21.27 -24.49 14.28
CA VAL A 12 -20.17 -23.54 14.12
C VAL A 12 -19.77 -23.13 15.53
N ASN A 13 -18.57 -23.53 15.97
CA ASN A 13 -18.06 -23.18 17.30
C ASN A 13 -17.69 -21.68 17.32
N VAL A 14 -18.70 -20.83 17.35
CA VAL A 14 -18.57 -19.37 17.34
C VAL A 14 -17.77 -18.93 18.58
N GLY A 15 -18.02 -19.55 19.75
CA GLY A 15 -17.27 -19.28 20.98
C GLY A 15 -15.77 -19.54 20.82
N GLY A 16 -15.38 -20.69 20.26
CA GLY A 16 -13.99 -21.02 19.98
C GLY A 16 -13.33 -20.07 18.99
N LYS A 17 -14.05 -19.63 17.94
CA LYS A 17 -13.55 -18.64 16.98
C LYS A 17 -13.35 -17.26 17.59
N LEU A 18 -14.28 -16.82 18.45
CA LEU A 18 -14.16 -15.55 19.18
C LEU A 18 -12.99 -15.59 20.16
N TRP A 19 -12.81 -16.69 20.89
CA TRP A 19 -11.67 -16.89 21.77
C TRP A 19 -10.35 -16.87 21.00
N ASN A 20 -10.27 -17.55 19.85
CA ASN A 20 -9.09 -17.51 18.99
C ASN A 20 -8.76 -16.09 18.53
N ALA A 21 -9.77 -15.31 18.14
CA ALA A 21 -9.60 -13.90 17.79
C ALA A 21 -9.03 -13.08 18.95
N ILE A 22 -9.54 -13.25 20.18
CA ILE A 22 -9.01 -12.57 21.38
C ILE A 22 -7.57 -12.98 21.61
N HIS A 23 -7.31 -14.28 21.78
CA HIS A 23 -6.00 -14.81 22.13
C HIS A 23 -4.94 -14.46 21.09
N THR A 24 -5.32 -14.45 19.81
CA THR A 24 -4.39 -14.08 18.76
C THR A 24 -4.17 -12.58 18.73
N ASN A 25 -5.17 -11.72 18.92
CA ASN A 25 -5.05 -10.29 18.64
C ASN A 25 -4.80 -9.37 19.85
N TYR A 26 -5.01 -9.81 21.09
CA TYR A 26 -4.99 -8.92 22.27
C TYR A 26 -3.73 -8.07 22.41
N HIS A 27 -2.55 -8.66 22.18
CA HIS A 27 -1.28 -7.95 22.35
C HIS A 27 -1.06 -6.89 21.26
N LEU A 28 -1.66 -7.04 20.06
CA LEU A 28 -1.42 -6.11 18.96
C LEU A 28 -1.84 -4.69 19.32
N GLY A 29 -2.89 -4.51 20.12
CA GLY A 29 -3.34 -3.18 20.57
C GLY A 29 -2.36 -2.50 21.52
N PHE A 30 -1.41 -3.24 22.09
CA PHE A 30 -0.37 -2.74 22.99
C PHE A 30 1.03 -2.75 22.38
N THR A 31 1.24 -3.47 21.27
CA THR A 31 2.59 -3.68 20.68
C THR A 31 2.75 -3.16 19.26
N SER A 32 1.68 -2.71 18.59
CA SER A 32 1.76 -2.22 17.20
C SER A 32 2.08 -0.74 17.14
N PHE A 33 3.35 -0.37 17.26
CA PHE A 33 3.81 1.02 17.21
C PHE A 33 4.36 1.40 15.82
N GLY A 34 4.47 2.70 15.56
CA GLY A 34 5.16 3.23 14.37
C GLY A 34 4.29 3.39 13.12
N GLY A 35 2.98 3.19 13.23
CA GLY A 35 2.03 3.56 12.17
C GLY A 35 1.86 2.58 11.03
N PRO A 36 1.09 2.95 9.98
CA PRO A 36 0.57 2.00 9.00
C PRO A 36 1.62 1.15 8.30
N PRO A 37 2.76 1.70 7.81
CA PRO A 37 3.82 0.89 7.20
C PRO A 37 4.37 -0.18 8.14
N VAL A 38 4.58 0.17 9.41
CA VAL A 38 5.06 -0.77 10.43
C VAL A 38 3.99 -1.80 10.77
N HIS A 39 2.71 -1.41 10.83
CA HIS A 39 1.62 -2.36 11.06
C HIS A 39 1.51 -3.41 9.97
N PHE A 40 1.69 -3.04 8.70
CA PHE A 40 1.73 -4.02 7.61
C PHE A 40 2.83 -5.05 7.87
N LYS A 41 4.05 -4.61 8.17
CA LYS A 41 5.14 -5.52 8.54
C LYS A 41 4.77 -6.42 9.74
N ILE A 42 4.24 -5.86 10.83
CA ILE A 42 3.83 -6.62 12.01
C ILE A 42 2.80 -7.70 11.63
N PHE A 43 1.83 -7.37 10.79
CA PHE A 43 0.83 -8.33 10.31
C PHE A 43 1.43 -9.38 9.38
N HIS A 44 2.43 -9.01 8.57
CA HIS A 44 3.16 -9.94 7.71
C HIS A 44 3.93 -10.96 8.57
N ASP A 45 4.80 -10.49 9.44
CA ASP A 45 5.63 -11.33 10.33
C ASP A 45 4.74 -12.28 11.16
N LYS A 46 3.58 -11.79 11.60
CA LYS A 46 2.67 -12.57 12.44
C LYS A 46 1.79 -13.53 11.66
N PHE A 47 0.99 -13.04 10.72
CA PHE A 47 -0.06 -13.83 10.07
C PHE A 47 0.42 -14.59 8.84
N VAL A 48 1.51 -14.13 8.22
CA VAL A 48 2.18 -14.86 7.13
C VAL A 48 3.25 -15.75 7.73
N GLN A 49 4.31 -15.19 8.33
CA GLN A 49 5.49 -15.98 8.70
C GLN A 49 5.29 -16.87 9.93
N LYS A 50 4.73 -16.33 11.03
CA LYS A 50 4.64 -17.07 12.29
C LYS A 50 3.44 -18.01 12.39
N LEU A 51 2.25 -17.50 12.06
CA LEU A 51 0.99 -18.23 12.19
C LEU A 51 0.57 -18.95 10.92
N GLN A 52 1.11 -18.56 9.75
CA GLN A 52 0.77 -19.16 8.44
C GLN A 52 -0.75 -19.19 8.18
N TRP A 53 -1.47 -18.14 8.61
CA TRP A 53 -2.91 -18.00 8.37
C TRP A 53 -3.22 -17.68 6.91
N ILE A 54 -2.33 -16.93 6.26
CA ILE A 54 -2.41 -16.55 4.86
C ILE A 54 -1.01 -16.62 4.23
N ASP A 55 -0.94 -16.91 2.93
CA ASP A 55 0.32 -16.92 2.20
C ASP A 55 0.72 -15.51 1.70
N GLU A 56 1.94 -15.41 1.16
CA GLU A 56 2.48 -14.15 0.62
C GLU A 56 1.57 -13.58 -0.47
N GLN A 57 1.00 -14.42 -1.33
CA GLN A 57 0.18 -13.96 -2.45
C GLN A 57 -1.11 -13.32 -1.93
N VAL A 58 -1.83 -14.00 -1.03
CA VAL A 58 -3.03 -13.49 -0.37
C VAL A 58 -2.70 -12.21 0.39
N TYR A 59 -1.57 -12.15 1.09
CA TYR A 59 -1.15 -10.96 1.82
C TYR A 59 -0.94 -9.76 0.87
N GLN A 60 -0.21 -9.94 -0.23
CA GLN A 60 0.04 -8.87 -1.20
C GLN A 60 -1.24 -8.42 -1.91
N GLU A 61 -2.14 -9.36 -2.21
CA GLU A 61 -3.44 -9.07 -2.80
C GLU A 61 -4.34 -8.28 -1.83
N LEU A 62 -4.40 -8.68 -0.56
CA LEU A 62 -5.11 -7.95 0.49
C LEU A 62 -4.53 -6.57 0.73
N PHE A 63 -3.19 -6.46 0.72
CA PHE A 63 -2.51 -5.17 0.80
C PHE A 63 -2.97 -4.26 -0.33
N SER A 64 -3.03 -4.74 -1.58
CA SER A 64 -3.56 -3.98 -2.71
C SER A 64 -4.99 -3.50 -2.50
N VAL A 65 -5.88 -4.41 -2.08
CA VAL A 65 -7.30 -4.10 -1.84
C VAL A 65 -7.42 -3.04 -0.74
N CYS A 66 -6.70 -3.21 0.37
CA CYS A 66 -6.73 -2.26 1.47
C CYS A 66 -6.17 -0.88 1.09
N GLN A 67 -5.32 -0.82 0.07
CA GLN A 67 -4.75 0.42 -0.41
C GLN A 67 -5.63 1.09 -1.47
N ALA A 68 -6.28 0.30 -2.33
CA ALA A 68 -7.17 0.77 -3.39
C ALA A 68 -8.48 1.39 -2.89
N PHE A 69 -9.01 0.90 -1.78
CA PHE A 69 -10.28 1.36 -1.24
C PHE A 69 -10.11 2.39 -0.12
N SER A 70 -11.17 3.14 0.15
CA SER A 70 -11.23 4.17 1.17
C SER A 70 -11.00 3.64 2.59
N GLY A 71 -10.46 4.47 3.48
CA GLY A 71 -10.29 4.24 4.90
C GLY A 71 -8.89 3.81 5.36
N PRO A 72 -8.66 3.67 6.67
CA PRO A 72 -7.36 3.31 7.22
C PRO A 72 -6.80 1.95 6.74
N GLY A 73 -5.70 1.98 5.97
CA GLY A 73 -5.14 0.79 5.31
C GLY A 73 -4.78 -0.37 6.25
N SER A 74 -4.04 -0.11 7.34
CA SER A 74 -3.65 -1.16 8.29
C SER A 74 -4.86 -1.74 9.02
N THR A 75 -5.87 -0.93 9.31
CA THR A 75 -7.13 -1.39 9.94
C THR A 75 -7.89 -2.33 9.03
N LYS A 76 -8.02 -1.97 7.76
CA LYS A 76 -8.63 -2.84 6.76
C LYS A 76 -7.87 -4.14 6.63
N MET A 77 -6.54 -4.10 6.58
CA MET A 77 -5.71 -5.30 6.47
C MET A 77 -5.94 -6.25 7.64
N HIS A 78 -5.86 -5.73 8.87
CA HIS A 78 -6.11 -6.49 10.09
C HIS A 78 -7.50 -7.13 10.11
N TYR A 79 -8.52 -6.35 9.75
CA TYR A 79 -9.90 -6.81 9.64
C TYR A 79 -10.03 -7.93 8.59
N CYS A 80 -9.43 -7.76 7.41
CA CYS A 80 -9.53 -8.71 6.31
C CYS A 80 -8.87 -10.06 6.61
N ILE A 81 -7.70 -10.05 7.26
CA ILE A 81 -7.02 -11.27 7.68
C ILE A 81 -7.92 -12.08 8.63
N ASN A 82 -8.47 -11.43 9.66
CA ASN A 82 -9.35 -12.08 10.63
C ASN A 82 -10.70 -12.48 9.99
N LEU A 83 -11.19 -11.73 9.01
CA LEU A 83 -12.40 -12.05 8.26
C LEU A 83 -12.23 -13.34 7.46
N ILE A 84 -11.14 -13.46 6.70
CA ILE A 84 -10.82 -14.67 5.91
C ILE A 84 -10.62 -15.87 6.83
N HIS A 85 -9.95 -15.68 7.97
CA HIS A 85 -9.65 -16.77 8.88
C HIS A 85 -10.89 -17.22 9.67
N ASP A 86 -11.51 -16.35 10.47
CA ASP A 86 -12.52 -16.73 11.47
C ASP A 86 -13.94 -16.21 11.16
N GLY A 87 -14.11 -15.38 10.13
CA GLY A 87 -15.39 -14.83 9.69
C GLY A 87 -15.73 -13.47 10.32
N PHE A 88 -16.97 -13.00 10.10
CA PHE A 88 -17.35 -11.61 10.39
C PHE A 88 -17.30 -11.22 11.88
N PRO A 89 -17.95 -11.94 12.82
CA PRO A 89 -17.94 -11.52 14.23
C PRO A 89 -16.51 -11.52 14.84
N PRO A 90 -15.66 -12.53 14.60
CA PRO A 90 -14.26 -12.51 15.04
C PRO A 90 -13.44 -11.38 14.39
N ALA A 91 -13.69 -11.02 13.14
CA ALA A 91 -13.02 -9.90 12.49
C ALA A 91 -13.35 -8.55 13.15
N LEU A 92 -14.63 -8.32 13.45
CA LEU A 92 -15.07 -7.10 14.12
C LEU A 92 -14.52 -7.04 15.56
N LEU A 93 -14.57 -8.15 16.29
CA LEU A 93 -13.99 -8.25 17.62
C LEU A 93 -12.47 -7.98 17.60
N SER A 94 -11.76 -8.56 16.64
CA SER A 94 -10.32 -8.36 16.47
C SER A 94 -9.98 -6.89 16.22
N PHE A 95 -10.78 -6.19 15.40
CA PHE A 95 -10.63 -4.75 15.19
C PHE A 95 -10.76 -3.97 16.50
N PHE A 96 -11.80 -4.24 17.31
CA PHE A 96 -11.98 -3.55 18.59
C PHE A 96 -10.83 -3.84 19.56
N ILE A 97 -10.42 -5.09 19.68
CA ILE A 97 -9.31 -5.50 20.57
C ILE A 97 -8.00 -4.82 20.17
N TRP A 98 -7.74 -4.70 18.88
CA TRP A 98 -6.54 -4.05 18.38
C TRP A 98 -6.60 -2.51 18.46
N SER A 99 -7.78 -1.91 18.27
CA SER A 99 -7.92 -0.46 18.18
C SER A 99 -8.22 0.22 19.52
N LEU A 100 -8.99 -0.42 20.40
CA LEU A 100 -9.49 0.20 21.63
C LEU A 100 -8.40 0.60 22.64
N PRO A 101 -7.32 -0.18 22.88
CA PRO A 101 -6.30 0.24 23.84
C PRO A 101 -5.66 1.57 23.45
N GLY A 102 -5.28 1.73 22.18
CA GLY A 102 -4.78 2.99 21.65
C GLY A 102 -5.84 4.11 21.69
N ALA A 103 -7.10 3.80 21.36
CA ALA A 103 -8.20 4.78 21.41
C ALA A 103 -8.45 5.30 22.84
N LEU A 104 -8.47 4.42 23.84
CA LEU A 104 -8.62 4.77 25.25
C LEU A 104 -7.43 5.59 25.74
N GLY A 105 -6.22 5.23 25.30
CA GLY A 105 -5.01 5.99 25.58
C GLY A 105 -5.06 7.42 25.00
N MET A 106 -5.48 7.56 23.75
CA MET A 106 -5.68 8.86 23.10
C MET A 106 -6.83 9.66 23.72
N TYR A 107 -7.89 8.99 24.18
CA TYR A 107 -8.94 9.62 24.97
C TYR A 107 -8.40 10.14 26.31
N GLY A 108 -7.63 9.34 27.05
CA GLY A 108 -6.96 9.78 28.27
C GLY A 108 -6.04 10.98 28.04
N LEU A 109 -5.29 10.97 26.94
CA LEU A 109 -4.45 12.10 26.52
C LEU A 109 -5.27 13.38 26.28
N SER A 110 -6.47 13.26 25.69
CA SER A 110 -7.35 14.42 25.46
C SER A 110 -7.82 15.06 26.78
N ILE A 111 -8.11 14.24 27.79
CA ILE A 111 -8.44 14.73 29.13
C ILE A 111 -7.21 15.34 29.80
N GLY A 112 -6.03 14.74 29.63
CA GLY A 112 -4.79 15.29 30.18
C GLY A 112 -4.48 16.68 29.62
N ILE A 113 -4.50 16.82 28.29
CA ILE A 113 -4.14 18.08 27.63
C ILE A 113 -5.17 19.20 27.88
N SER A 114 -6.46 18.87 28.03
CA SER A 114 -7.48 19.87 28.31
C SER A 114 -7.33 20.51 29.69
N ASN A 115 -6.51 19.91 30.58
CA ASN A 115 -6.22 20.43 31.92
C ASN A 115 -4.84 21.10 32.01
N ILE A 116 -4.06 21.15 30.92
CA ILE A 116 -2.75 21.79 30.88
C ILE A 116 -2.91 23.23 30.35
N GLY A 117 -2.16 24.17 30.92
CA GLY A 117 -2.15 25.57 30.51
C GLY A 117 -1.57 25.80 29.11
N ASP A 118 -1.45 27.07 28.70
CA ASP A 118 -1.27 27.34 27.27
C ASP A 118 0.09 26.95 26.67
N SER A 119 1.10 26.81 27.51
CA SER A 119 2.46 26.43 27.16
C SER A 119 2.86 25.14 27.85
N LEU A 120 3.48 24.22 27.11
CA LEU A 120 4.17 23.08 27.72
C LEU A 120 5.54 23.51 28.27
N PRO A 121 6.09 22.77 29.25
CA PRO A 121 7.49 22.94 29.63
C PRO A 121 8.43 22.66 28.45
N GLY A 122 9.49 23.46 28.29
CA GLY A 122 10.46 23.32 27.20
C GLY A 122 11.02 21.91 26.95
N PRO A 123 11.35 21.10 27.98
CA PRO A 123 11.79 19.72 27.78
C PRO A 123 10.78 18.85 27.03
N VAL A 124 9.48 19.15 27.13
CA VAL A 124 8.43 18.37 26.45
C VAL A 124 8.50 18.57 24.95
N TYR A 125 8.74 19.79 24.46
CA TYR A 125 8.88 20.04 23.02
C TYR A 125 10.05 19.29 22.41
N ALA A 126 11.18 19.24 23.11
CA ALA A 126 12.35 18.47 22.68
C ALA A 126 12.09 16.96 22.72
N LEU A 127 11.39 16.47 23.75
CA LEU A 127 10.94 15.07 23.85
C LEU A 127 10.04 14.69 22.66
N LEU A 128 9.03 15.52 22.35
CA LEU A 128 8.11 15.29 21.24
C LEU A 128 8.83 15.31 19.88
N SER A 129 9.78 16.23 19.71
CA SER A 129 10.61 16.31 18.49
C SER A 129 11.48 15.06 18.33
N GLY A 130 12.07 14.56 19.42
CA GLY A 130 12.83 13.31 19.43
C GLY A 130 11.98 12.07 19.10
N LEU A 131 10.76 11.99 19.66
CA LEU A 131 9.77 10.94 19.34
C LEU A 131 9.42 10.94 17.84
N ASN A 132 9.09 12.11 17.29
CA ASN A 132 8.74 12.27 15.88
C ASN A 132 9.92 11.91 14.97
N ALA A 133 11.12 12.44 15.25
CA ALA A 133 12.32 12.17 14.48
C ALA A 133 12.62 10.67 14.40
N SER A 134 12.54 9.97 15.53
CA SER A 134 12.75 8.52 15.57
C SER A 134 11.65 7.75 14.83
N THR A 135 10.39 8.17 14.98
CA THR A 135 9.26 7.54 14.29
C THR A 135 9.38 7.65 12.78
N VAL A 136 9.80 8.81 12.26
CA VAL A 136 10.07 8.99 10.81
C VAL A 136 11.11 7.99 10.32
N GLY A 137 12.17 7.76 11.10
CA GLY A 137 13.22 6.78 10.78
C GLY A 137 12.67 5.36 10.68
N ILE A 138 11.85 4.95 11.66
CA ILE A 138 11.22 3.61 11.67
C ILE A 138 10.19 3.43 10.55
N ILE A 139 9.42 4.47 10.23
CA ILE A 139 8.50 4.44 9.08
C ILE A 139 9.29 4.28 7.78
N ALA A 140 10.45 4.92 7.66
CA ALA A 140 11.34 4.74 6.52
C ALA A 140 11.89 3.30 6.42
N VAL A 141 12.22 2.65 7.55
CA VAL A 141 12.60 1.22 7.57
C VAL A 141 11.47 0.35 7.01
N ALA A 142 10.25 0.56 7.50
CA ALA A 142 9.09 -0.19 7.03
C ALA A 142 8.77 0.08 5.55
N ALA A 143 9.00 1.31 5.07
CA ALA A 143 8.86 1.66 3.66
C ALA A 143 9.81 0.84 2.78
N VAL A 144 11.10 0.77 3.16
CA VAL A 144 12.12 -0.01 2.43
C VAL A 144 11.77 -1.50 2.44
N GLN A 145 11.44 -2.06 3.60
CA GLN A 145 11.11 -3.49 3.73
C GLN A 145 9.87 -3.88 2.92
N LEU A 146 8.84 -3.03 2.89
CA LEU A 146 7.65 -3.28 2.09
C LEU A 146 7.91 -3.12 0.60
N SER A 147 8.79 -2.17 0.24
CA SER A 147 9.27 -1.95 -1.12
C SER A 147 10.02 -3.17 -1.67
N GLU A 148 10.90 -3.79 -0.88
CA GLU A 148 11.61 -5.02 -1.26
C GLU A 148 10.66 -6.19 -1.58
N LYS A 149 9.44 -6.20 -1.02
CA LYS A 149 8.43 -7.25 -1.26
C LYS A 149 7.46 -6.91 -2.39
N ALA A 150 7.04 -5.66 -2.49
CA ALA A 150 6.06 -5.24 -3.50
C ALA A 150 6.69 -5.03 -4.89
N ILE A 151 7.97 -4.66 -4.94
CA ILE A 151 8.68 -4.42 -6.19
C ILE A 151 9.21 -5.74 -6.75
N THR A 152 8.56 -6.23 -7.81
CA THR A 152 8.86 -7.55 -8.40
C THR A 152 9.55 -7.43 -9.76
N ASP A 153 9.34 -6.33 -10.48
CA ASP A 153 9.82 -6.15 -11.86
C ASP A 153 10.19 -4.69 -12.18
N LYS A 154 10.81 -4.48 -13.34
CA LYS A 154 11.29 -3.15 -13.77
C LYS A 154 10.18 -2.10 -13.90
N ILE A 155 8.96 -2.50 -14.29
CA ILE A 155 7.83 -1.56 -14.36
C ILE A 155 7.41 -1.15 -12.96
N THR A 156 7.30 -2.10 -12.03
CA THR A 156 6.96 -1.76 -10.64
C THR A 156 7.99 -0.83 -9.99
N HIS A 157 9.29 -0.97 -10.30
CA HIS A 157 10.31 0.00 -9.87
C HIS A 157 10.02 1.42 -10.38
N ILE A 158 9.72 1.55 -11.68
CA ILE A 158 9.40 2.84 -12.29
C ILE A 158 8.12 3.42 -11.67
N LEU A 159 7.09 2.60 -11.44
CA LEU A 159 5.83 3.05 -10.86
C LEU A 159 5.96 3.48 -9.40
N VAL A 160 6.79 2.81 -8.60
CA VAL A 160 7.11 3.27 -7.22
C VAL A 160 7.77 4.64 -7.28
N PHE A 161 8.79 4.82 -8.12
CA PHE A 161 9.48 6.09 -8.27
C PHE A 161 8.53 7.20 -8.74
N LEU A 162 7.78 6.97 -9.82
CA LEU A 162 6.84 7.96 -10.37
C LEU A 162 5.73 8.27 -9.38
N GLY A 163 5.16 7.27 -8.70
CA GLY A 163 4.12 7.45 -7.70
C GLY A 163 4.62 8.24 -6.48
N GLY A 164 5.83 7.96 -6.01
CA GLY A 164 6.47 8.70 -4.92
C GLY A 164 6.82 10.13 -5.30
N ALA A 165 7.45 10.34 -6.46
CA ALA A 165 7.79 11.68 -6.95
C ALA A 165 6.54 12.53 -7.15
N ALA A 166 5.52 11.97 -7.80
CA ALA A 166 4.22 12.62 -7.98
C ALA A 166 3.58 13.00 -6.64
N GLY A 167 3.54 12.07 -5.68
CA GLY A 167 2.96 12.31 -4.36
C GLY A 167 3.70 13.37 -3.53
N ILE A 168 5.01 13.52 -3.73
CA ILE A 168 5.82 14.58 -3.11
C ILE A 168 5.54 15.94 -3.76
N LEU A 169 5.42 15.98 -5.10
CA LEU A 169 5.24 17.21 -5.85
C LEU A 169 3.83 17.81 -5.72
N TYR A 170 2.81 16.98 -5.53
CA TYR A 170 1.42 17.45 -5.50
C TYR A 170 0.67 17.07 -4.21
N ASN A 171 -0.02 18.05 -3.63
CA ASN A 171 -0.58 17.95 -2.28
C ASN A 171 -2.10 17.73 -2.20
N ALA A 172 -2.78 17.48 -3.32
CA ALA A 172 -4.24 17.26 -3.28
C ALA A 172 -4.63 15.83 -2.88
N LEU A 173 -5.66 15.68 -2.05
CA LEU A 173 -6.10 14.37 -1.54
C LEU A 173 -6.71 13.47 -2.62
N TRP A 174 -7.43 14.04 -3.58
CA TRP A 174 -8.00 13.30 -4.71
C TRP A 174 -6.94 12.71 -5.63
N TYR A 175 -5.70 13.19 -5.51
CA TYR A 175 -4.60 12.77 -6.36
C TYR A 175 -4.08 11.37 -6.03
N PHE A 176 -4.09 10.96 -4.76
CA PHE A 176 -3.56 9.64 -4.38
C PHE A 176 -4.38 8.45 -4.90
N PRO A 177 -5.73 8.46 -4.82
CA PRO A 177 -6.55 7.44 -5.47
C PRO A 177 -6.32 7.37 -6.98
N LEU A 178 -6.20 8.55 -7.61
CA LEU A 178 -5.93 8.63 -9.04
C LEU A 178 -4.57 8.02 -9.37
N LEU A 179 -3.52 8.35 -8.61
CA LEU A 179 -2.19 7.76 -8.79
C LEU A 179 -2.23 6.24 -8.65
N MET A 180 -2.88 5.70 -7.63
CA MET A 180 -3.03 4.25 -7.43
C MET A 180 -3.78 3.58 -8.59
N PHE A 181 -4.84 4.23 -9.07
CA PHE A 181 -5.57 3.75 -10.24
C PHE A 181 -4.69 3.76 -11.49
N LEU A 182 -3.96 4.85 -11.74
CA LEU A 182 -3.07 4.98 -12.90
C LEU A 182 -1.92 3.97 -12.86
N THR A 183 -1.31 3.71 -11.70
CA THR A 183 -0.26 2.69 -11.58
C THR A 183 -0.82 1.29 -11.83
N GLY A 184 -2.05 1.00 -11.37
CA GLY A 184 -2.76 -0.24 -11.70
C GLY A 184 -3.06 -0.39 -13.19
N VAL A 185 -3.60 0.66 -13.83
CA VAL A 185 -3.88 0.63 -15.27
C VAL A 185 -2.59 0.48 -16.07
N ALA A 186 -1.50 1.15 -15.67
CA ALA A 186 -0.21 1.08 -16.34
C ALA A 186 0.34 -0.36 -16.39
N THR A 187 0.22 -1.13 -15.31
CA THR A 187 0.63 -2.54 -15.32
C THR A 187 -0.25 -3.41 -16.20
N VAL A 188 -1.58 -3.19 -16.21
CA VAL A 188 -2.50 -3.91 -17.10
C VAL A 188 -2.15 -3.65 -18.57
N VAL A 189 -1.99 -2.38 -18.94
CA VAL A 189 -1.64 -1.95 -20.30
C VAL A 189 -0.29 -2.54 -20.74
N HIS A 190 0.68 -2.58 -19.82
CA HIS A 190 1.99 -3.18 -20.06
C HIS A 190 1.90 -4.70 -20.27
N ASP A 191 1.22 -5.42 -19.39
CA ASP A 191 1.17 -6.89 -19.41
C ASP A 191 0.32 -7.44 -20.56
N TYR A 192 -0.79 -6.79 -20.86
CA TYR A 192 -1.62 -7.12 -22.04
C TYR A 192 -1.03 -6.56 -23.34
N ARG A 193 0.14 -5.89 -23.24
CA ARG A 193 0.88 -5.36 -24.39
C ARG A 193 0.03 -4.50 -25.32
N TRP A 194 -1.02 -3.85 -24.81
CA TRP A 194 -1.89 -2.97 -25.61
C TRP A 194 -1.09 -1.86 -26.31
N LEU A 195 0.01 -1.42 -25.69
CA LEU A 195 0.92 -0.43 -26.27
C LEU A 195 2.02 -1.02 -27.17
N HIS A 196 2.24 -2.34 -27.25
CA HIS A 196 3.30 -2.90 -28.11
C HIS A 196 3.02 -2.68 -29.61
N GLY A 197 1.75 -2.60 -30.03
CA GLY A 197 1.38 -2.24 -31.39
C GLY A 197 1.87 -0.84 -31.78
N PRO A 198 1.38 0.23 -31.12
CA PRO A 198 1.79 1.60 -31.43
C PRO A 198 3.26 1.90 -31.08
N VAL A 199 3.81 1.34 -30.00
CA VAL A 199 5.22 1.56 -29.62
C VAL A 199 6.18 0.88 -30.59
N LYS A 200 5.86 -0.30 -31.16
CA LYS A 200 6.68 -0.89 -32.23
C LYS A 200 6.68 -0.02 -33.49
N VAL A 201 5.57 0.62 -33.82
CA VAL A 201 5.46 1.53 -34.97
C VAL A 201 6.30 2.79 -34.73
N VAL A 202 6.23 3.40 -33.56
CA VAL A 202 7.05 4.59 -33.24
C VAL A 202 8.53 4.24 -33.15
N VAL A 203 8.88 3.12 -32.50
CA VAL A 203 10.28 2.67 -32.40
C VAL A 203 10.83 2.23 -33.76
N SER A 204 10.04 1.64 -34.65
CA SER A 204 10.50 1.32 -36.01
C SER A 204 10.66 2.57 -36.89
N VAL A 205 9.89 3.62 -36.65
CA VAL A 205 10.04 4.93 -37.32
C VAL A 205 11.28 5.67 -36.80
N VAL A 206 11.57 5.59 -35.49
CA VAL A 206 12.70 6.32 -34.87
C VAL A 206 14.04 5.56 -34.99
N LYS A 207 14.05 4.23 -34.87
CA LYS A 207 15.30 3.43 -34.96
C LYS A 207 15.76 3.16 -36.39
N ASN A 208 14.98 3.49 -37.41
CA ASN A 208 15.29 3.09 -38.79
C ASN A 208 15.50 4.25 -39.78
N PRO A 209 16.36 5.25 -39.48
CA PRO A 209 16.78 6.23 -40.48
C PRO A 209 17.61 5.57 -41.60
N ARG A 210 18.20 4.40 -41.35
CA ARG A 210 18.99 3.64 -42.33
C ARG A 210 18.15 2.94 -43.40
N ARG A 211 16.93 2.50 -43.09
CA ARG A 211 16.08 1.82 -44.09
C ARG A 211 15.50 2.80 -45.11
N ARG A 212 15.31 4.06 -44.71
CA ARG A 212 14.93 5.15 -45.60
C ARG A 212 16.08 5.57 -46.52
N ARG A 213 17.32 5.66 -45.99
CA ARG A 213 18.53 5.86 -46.82
C ARG A 213 18.80 4.70 -47.78
N LEU A 214 18.65 3.45 -47.35
CA LEU A 214 18.84 2.30 -48.24
C LEU A 214 17.76 2.22 -49.33
N ALA A 215 16.51 2.60 -49.02
CA ALA A 215 15.45 2.69 -50.01
C ALA A 215 15.71 3.81 -51.02
N GLU A 216 16.14 5.00 -50.56
CA GLU A 216 16.55 6.11 -51.43
C GLU A 216 17.80 5.77 -52.27
N GLU A 217 18.78 5.03 -51.72
CA GLU A 217 19.95 4.54 -52.46
C GLU A 217 19.57 3.49 -53.51
N LEU A 218 18.76 2.49 -53.16
CA LEU A 218 18.30 1.46 -54.11
C LEU A 218 17.47 2.06 -55.24
N GLU A 219 16.59 3.02 -54.93
CA GLU A 219 15.78 3.73 -55.93
C GLU A 219 16.67 4.61 -56.83
N SER A 220 17.70 5.27 -56.27
CA SER A 220 18.67 6.05 -57.06
C SER A 220 19.59 5.20 -57.95
N VAL A 221 19.91 3.97 -57.52
CA VAL A 221 20.71 2.99 -58.29
C VAL A 221 19.86 2.37 -59.40
N GLU A 222 18.60 2.04 -59.14
CA GLU A 222 17.66 1.56 -60.17
C GLU A 222 17.36 2.65 -61.21
N LEU A 223 17.18 3.91 -60.81
CA LEU A 223 17.03 5.05 -61.74
C LEU A 223 18.29 5.31 -62.57
N SER A 224 19.48 5.15 -61.97
CA SER A 224 20.77 5.29 -62.68
C SER A 224 21.05 4.10 -63.62
N GLN A 225 20.63 2.88 -63.27
CA GLN A 225 20.71 1.71 -64.14
C GLN A 225 19.67 1.77 -65.27
N ALA A 226 18.44 2.23 -65.00
CA ALA A 226 17.44 2.44 -66.04
C ALA A 226 17.85 3.53 -67.05
N GLN A 227 18.56 4.57 -66.58
CA GLN A 227 19.13 5.61 -67.46
C GLN A 227 20.36 5.13 -68.24
N SER A 228 21.22 4.28 -67.66
CA SER A 228 22.40 3.76 -68.38
C SER A 228 22.03 2.66 -69.40
N VAL A 229 21.01 1.84 -69.12
CA VAL A 229 20.50 0.83 -70.06
C VAL A 229 19.83 1.47 -71.28
N ASN A 230 19.22 2.65 -71.13
CA ASN A 230 18.63 3.38 -72.26
C ASN A 230 19.67 4.07 -73.16
N GLN A 231 20.92 4.25 -72.70
CA GLN A 231 21.98 4.87 -73.49
C GLN A 231 22.85 3.86 -74.25
N HIS A 232 22.72 2.55 -73.96
CA HIS A 232 23.53 1.49 -74.58
C HIS A 232 22.80 0.61 -75.61
N ASN A 233 21.51 0.84 -75.86
CA ASN A 233 20.69 0.01 -76.76
C ASN A 233 20.51 0.57 -78.19
N THR A 234 21.42 1.42 -78.68
CA THR A 234 21.42 1.82 -80.12
C THR A 234 22.55 1.20 -80.93
N ALA A 235 23.20 0.15 -80.46
CA ALA A 235 24.10 -0.61 -81.31
C ALA A 235 24.05 -2.12 -81.02
N THR A 236 23.83 -2.87 -82.09
CA THR A 236 24.11 -4.30 -82.27
C THR A 236 23.00 -5.29 -81.89
N ALA A 237 22.17 -5.57 -82.90
CA ALA A 237 21.51 -6.86 -83.09
C ALA A 237 22.54 -8.01 -83.15
N THR A 238 22.18 -9.23 -82.75
CA THR A 238 21.94 -10.44 -83.62
C THR A 238 22.07 -11.75 -82.80
N ALA A 239 21.15 -12.70 -83.07
CA ALA A 239 21.29 -14.17 -83.09
C ALA A 239 21.36 -15.00 -81.76
N THR A 240 20.33 -15.85 -81.50
CA THR A 240 20.33 -17.36 -81.49
C THR A 240 21.01 -18.02 -80.27
N SER A 241 20.65 -19.17 -79.69
CA SER A 241 19.57 -20.18 -79.79
C SER A 241 19.84 -21.28 -78.74
N SER A 242 18.78 -21.82 -78.13
CA SER A 242 18.50 -23.25 -77.85
C SER A 242 19.37 -24.17 -76.95
N ASP A 243 18.62 -25.15 -76.39
CA ASP A 243 18.94 -26.49 -75.86
C ASP A 243 19.31 -26.61 -74.36
N ALA A 244 18.51 -27.25 -73.48
CA ALA A 244 18.13 -28.69 -73.36
C ALA A 244 19.35 -29.58 -73.05
N ALA A 245 19.36 -30.62 -72.22
CA ALA A 245 18.54 -31.22 -71.17
C ALA A 245 19.43 -32.36 -70.57
N THR A 246 18.89 -33.14 -69.62
CA THR A 246 19.11 -34.62 -69.49
C THR A 246 20.08 -35.15 -68.39
N GLU A 247 19.44 -35.81 -67.40
CA GLU A 247 19.72 -37.13 -66.75
C GLU A 247 21.03 -37.40 -65.96
N ARG A 248 21.00 -37.89 -64.69
CA ARG A 248 20.53 -39.17 -64.06
C ARG A 248 21.70 -40.17 -63.91
N ASN A 249 22.05 -40.57 -62.67
CA ASN A 249 22.20 -41.98 -62.25
C ASN A 249 22.76 -42.20 -60.82
N GLU A 250 22.49 -43.41 -60.35
CA GLU A 250 22.39 -43.91 -58.98
C GLU A 250 23.66 -44.56 -58.40
N ALA A 251 23.66 -44.67 -57.06
CA ALA A 251 24.06 -45.79 -56.19
C ALA A 251 25.46 -46.44 -56.23
N GLY A 252 26.05 -46.61 -55.03
CA GLY A 252 27.15 -47.57 -54.77
C GLY A 252 27.79 -47.45 -53.38
N THR A 253 27.46 -48.37 -52.48
CA THR A 253 27.93 -48.58 -51.09
C THR A 253 29.35 -49.18 -50.94
N ARG A 254 30.15 -48.77 -49.91
CA ARG A 254 30.61 -49.60 -48.75
C ARG A 254 31.80 -49.01 -47.94
N SER A 255 31.66 -49.11 -46.60
CA SER A 255 32.65 -49.31 -45.49
C SER A 255 33.79 -48.30 -45.29
N SER A 256 34.27 -47.92 -44.09
CA SER A 256 34.06 -48.30 -42.68
C SER A 256 34.99 -47.41 -41.83
N ARG A 257 34.57 -46.98 -40.62
CA ARG A 257 35.45 -46.93 -39.44
C ARG A 257 34.66 -46.61 -38.16
N ASP A 258 34.83 -47.49 -37.18
CA ASP A 258 34.32 -47.49 -35.81
C ASP A 258 34.82 -46.31 -34.95
N ASN A 259 34.01 -45.91 -33.96
CA ASN A 259 34.37 -46.09 -32.55
C ASN A 259 33.19 -45.80 -31.60
N ASN A 260 32.93 -46.79 -30.73
CA ASN A 260 31.97 -46.81 -29.62
C ASN A 260 32.47 -46.03 -28.40
N ALA A 261 31.53 -45.44 -27.63
CA ALA A 261 31.52 -45.35 -26.16
C ALA A 261 30.14 -44.79 -25.72
N GLU A 262 29.20 -45.67 -25.36
CA GLU A 262 28.82 -45.98 -23.97
C GLU A 262 27.95 -44.92 -23.28
N THR A 263 26.63 -45.12 -23.38
CA THR A 263 25.59 -44.65 -22.48
C THR A 263 25.63 -45.42 -21.15
N LEU A 264 25.78 -44.71 -20.03
CA LEU A 264 25.46 -45.19 -18.68
C LEU A 264 24.94 -44.04 -17.79
N PRO A 265 24.19 -44.35 -16.71
CA PRO A 265 23.10 -43.53 -16.17
C PRO A 265 23.60 -42.52 -15.14
N VAL A 266 22.97 -41.34 -15.08
CA VAL A 266 23.23 -40.39 -14.01
C VAL A 266 22.56 -40.91 -12.74
N THR A 267 23.41 -41.35 -11.82
CA THR A 267 23.10 -41.82 -10.48
C THR A 267 22.54 -40.70 -9.61
N GLU A 268 21.41 -41.02 -9.03
CA GLU A 268 20.82 -40.44 -7.83
C GLU A 268 21.83 -40.51 -6.68
N ASN A 269 22.30 -39.36 -6.21
CA ASN A 269 22.97 -39.20 -4.92
C ASN A 269 22.43 -37.93 -4.26
N GLY A 270 21.68 -38.16 -3.19
CA GLY A 270 20.97 -37.15 -2.43
C GLY A 270 21.90 -36.06 -1.86
N HIS A 271 21.47 -34.83 -2.00
CA HIS A 271 21.10 -34.11 -0.79
C HIS A 271 19.60 -34.24 -0.67
N PRO A 272 19.04 -34.55 0.51
CA PRO A 272 17.61 -34.44 0.69
C PRO A 272 17.30 -32.99 0.40
N GLY A 273 16.77 -32.74 -0.81
CA GLY A 273 15.97 -31.56 -1.04
C GLY A 273 15.03 -31.54 0.15
N THR A 274 15.00 -30.42 0.86
CA THR A 274 13.84 -30.06 1.65
C THR A 274 12.65 -30.53 0.84
N GLU A 275 12.07 -31.65 1.24
CA GLU A 275 10.72 -31.99 0.89
C GLU A 275 10.02 -30.68 1.13
N SER A 276 9.60 -30.04 0.05
CA SER A 276 8.69 -28.92 0.15
C SER A 276 7.52 -29.56 0.86
N GLU A 277 7.52 -29.43 2.20
CA GLU A 277 6.45 -29.90 3.06
C GLU A 277 5.19 -29.53 2.30
N PRO A 278 4.30 -30.48 2.01
CA PRO A 278 3.16 -30.23 1.17
C PRO A 278 2.50 -28.98 1.73
N ARG A 279 2.56 -27.88 0.98
CA ARG A 279 2.18 -26.54 1.43
C ARG A 279 0.80 -26.66 2.06
N VAL A 280 0.74 -26.74 3.38
CA VAL A 280 -0.53 -26.84 4.12
C VAL A 280 -1.02 -25.41 4.29
N VAL A 281 -1.30 -24.74 3.17
CA VAL A 281 -2.32 -23.69 3.19
C VAL A 281 -3.62 -24.48 3.31
N PRO A 282 -4.39 -24.35 4.41
CA PRO A 282 -5.67 -25.00 4.53
C PRO A 282 -6.47 -24.74 3.25
N PRO A 283 -7.17 -25.74 2.69
CA PRO A 283 -8.00 -25.55 1.50
C PRO A 283 -8.85 -24.31 1.72
N GLU A 284 -8.78 -23.39 0.75
CA GLU A 284 -9.38 -22.06 0.76
C GLU A 284 -10.55 -22.00 1.74
N ARG A 285 -10.38 -21.37 2.91
CA ARG A 285 -11.53 -20.95 3.72
C ARG A 285 -12.25 -19.91 2.88
N SER A 286 -13.07 -20.40 1.95
CA SER A 286 -13.88 -19.58 1.07
C SER A 286 -14.82 -18.82 1.99
N LEU A 287 -14.67 -17.50 2.01
CA LEU A 287 -15.72 -16.64 2.51
C LEU A 287 -16.98 -17.02 1.74
N ASN A 288 -17.97 -17.62 2.42
CA ASN A 288 -19.29 -17.91 1.88
C ASN A 288 -20.05 -16.58 1.72
N PHE A 289 -19.48 -15.69 0.91
CA PHE A 289 -19.89 -14.32 0.79
C PHE A 289 -20.31 -14.10 -0.65
N SER A 290 -21.62 -13.93 -0.86
CA SER A 290 -22.15 -13.68 -2.18
C SER A 290 -21.69 -12.32 -2.67
N TRP A 291 -21.28 -12.24 -3.94
CA TRP A 291 -20.97 -10.98 -4.63
C TRP A 291 -22.15 -9.98 -4.53
N THR A 292 -23.40 -10.48 -4.60
CA THR A 292 -24.61 -9.65 -4.50
C THR A 292 -24.76 -9.01 -3.12
N PHE A 293 -24.41 -9.74 -2.06
CA PHE A 293 -24.43 -9.22 -0.69
C PHE A 293 -23.35 -8.15 -0.49
N GLY A 294 -22.15 -8.38 -1.03
CA GLY A 294 -21.07 -7.38 -1.03
C GLY A 294 -21.44 -6.10 -1.77
N LEU A 295 -22.07 -6.22 -2.94
CA LEU A 295 -22.60 -5.08 -3.68
C LEU A 295 -23.67 -4.32 -2.87
N GLY A 296 -24.57 -5.04 -2.20
CA GLY A 296 -25.58 -4.46 -1.32
C GLY A 296 -24.97 -3.61 -0.20
N ILE A 297 -23.86 -4.06 0.41
CA ILE A 297 -23.13 -3.31 1.45
C ILE A 297 -22.48 -2.04 0.87
N ILE A 298 -21.91 -2.12 -0.33
CA ILE A 298 -21.33 -0.94 -0.99
C ILE A 298 -22.41 0.08 -1.33
N VAL A 299 -23.57 -0.37 -1.84
CA VAL A 299 -24.72 0.50 -2.10
C VAL A 299 -25.22 1.14 -0.80
N PHE A 300 -25.33 0.36 0.28
CA PHE A 300 -25.68 0.88 1.60
C PHE A 300 -24.69 1.96 2.05
N PHE A 301 -23.38 1.73 1.92
CA PHE A 301 -22.36 2.72 2.21
C PHE A 301 -22.58 4.01 1.40
N LEU A 302 -22.76 3.90 0.08
CA LEU A 302 -22.98 5.07 -0.80
C LEU A 302 -24.23 5.85 -0.38
N ILE A 303 -25.33 5.17 -0.03
CA ILE A 303 -26.54 5.81 0.50
C ILE A 303 -26.21 6.56 1.80
N THR A 304 -25.56 5.91 2.76
CA THR A 304 -25.20 6.57 4.03
C THR A 304 -24.27 7.76 3.82
N PHE A 305 -23.30 7.66 2.90
CA PHE A 305 -22.41 8.74 2.54
C PHE A 305 -23.19 9.92 1.93
N ILE A 306 -24.05 9.68 0.95
CA ILE A 306 -24.87 10.72 0.33
C ILE A 306 -25.76 11.39 1.38
N VAL A 307 -26.45 10.62 2.22
CA VAL A 307 -27.32 11.16 3.27
C VAL A 307 -26.54 12.04 4.25
N ILE A 308 -25.41 11.57 4.77
CA ILE A 308 -24.60 12.34 5.72
C ILE A 308 -24.04 13.61 5.06
N MET A 309 -23.57 13.53 3.81
CA MET A 309 -23.03 14.69 3.08
C MET A 309 -24.10 15.72 2.72
N VAL A 310 -25.31 15.28 2.33
CA VAL A 310 -26.44 16.17 2.07
C VAL A 310 -26.89 16.84 3.37
N LEU A 311 -27.03 16.09 4.48
CA LEU A 311 -27.35 16.68 5.78
C LEU A 311 -26.27 17.67 6.24
N ARG A 312 -24.99 17.36 6.00
CA ARG A 312 -23.87 18.28 6.25
C ARG A 312 -23.98 19.56 5.43
N GLY A 313 -24.54 19.53 4.21
CA GLY A 313 -24.70 20.71 3.34
C GLY A 313 -25.97 21.52 3.59
N VAL A 314 -27.10 20.86 3.88
CA VAL A 314 -28.44 21.46 3.86
C VAL A 314 -28.90 21.96 5.23
N LEU A 315 -28.44 21.35 6.34
CA LEU A 315 -28.90 21.74 7.67
C LEU A 315 -28.43 23.16 8.03
N PRO A 316 -29.34 24.11 8.33
CA PRO A 316 -28.98 25.50 8.62
C PRO A 316 -28.39 25.69 10.03
N VAL A 317 -28.82 24.86 10.99
CA VAL A 317 -28.27 24.82 12.36
C VAL A 317 -27.80 23.39 12.62
N LYS A 318 -26.51 23.21 12.89
CA LYS A 318 -25.87 21.90 13.07
C LYS A 318 -25.34 21.81 14.49
N SER A 319 -25.59 20.67 15.14
CA SER A 319 -24.87 20.33 16.37
C SER A 319 -23.36 20.25 16.08
N LEU A 320 -22.54 20.73 17.01
CA LEU A 320 -21.08 20.62 16.93
C LEU A 320 -20.65 19.16 16.72
N LEU A 321 -21.22 18.24 17.50
CA LEU A 321 -20.91 16.81 17.43
C LEU A 321 -21.31 16.17 16.09
N PHE A 322 -22.41 16.63 15.49
CA PHE A 322 -22.79 16.18 14.15
C PHE A 322 -21.82 16.68 13.09
N SER A 323 -21.42 17.96 13.16
CA SER A 323 -20.46 18.56 12.22
C SER A 323 -19.11 17.85 12.30
N PHE A 324 -18.64 17.57 13.53
CA PHE A 324 -17.45 16.78 13.76
C PHE A 324 -17.58 15.35 13.22
N PHE A 325 -18.65 14.64 13.55
CA PHE A 325 -18.90 13.29 13.03
C PHE A 325 -18.91 13.27 11.50
N ALA A 326 -19.60 14.22 10.85
CA ALA A 326 -19.67 14.30 9.40
C ALA A 326 -18.30 14.57 8.76
N ASN A 327 -17.47 15.43 9.38
CA ASN A 327 -16.10 15.67 8.96
C ASN A 327 -15.22 14.42 9.14
N MET A 328 -15.37 13.67 10.24
CA MET A 328 -14.66 12.41 10.46
C MET A 328 -15.13 11.30 9.51
N TYR A 329 -16.43 11.24 9.20
CA TYR A 329 -17.00 10.31 8.23
C TYR A 329 -16.49 10.59 6.81
N LEU A 330 -16.41 11.86 6.43
CA LEU A 330 -15.78 12.30 5.19
C LEU A 330 -14.30 11.94 5.17
N ALA A 331 -13.55 12.26 6.23
CA ALA A 331 -12.14 11.86 6.36
C ALA A 331 -11.98 10.35 6.21
N GLY A 332 -12.79 9.56 6.92
CA GLY A 332 -12.90 8.09 6.84
C GLY A 332 -13.07 7.57 5.41
N THR A 333 -13.82 8.31 4.60
CA THR A 333 -14.13 7.98 3.20
C THR A 333 -13.03 8.38 2.23
N ILE A 334 -12.25 9.43 2.51
CA ILE A 334 -11.23 9.94 1.59
C ILE A 334 -9.80 9.55 1.95
N ILE A 335 -9.60 8.77 3.01
CA ILE A 335 -8.30 8.17 3.33
C ILE A 335 -7.96 7.11 2.29
N PHE A 336 -6.83 7.29 1.60
CA PHE A 336 -6.21 6.28 0.74
C PHE A 336 -4.71 6.25 1.04
N GLY A 337 -4.03 5.12 0.80
CA GLY A 337 -2.57 5.15 0.68
C GLY A 337 -1.73 5.31 1.95
N GLY A 338 -2.19 4.81 3.12
CA GLY A 338 -1.43 4.93 4.38
C GLY A 338 -1.63 6.29 5.07
N GLY A 339 -1.95 6.25 6.36
CA GLY A 339 -2.56 7.35 7.11
C GLY A 339 -1.87 8.72 7.24
N PRO A 340 -0.54 8.90 7.03
CA PRO A 340 0.08 10.20 7.29
C PRO A 340 -0.41 11.34 6.39
N VAL A 341 -0.98 11.01 5.23
CA VAL A 341 -1.44 11.99 4.26
C VAL A 341 -2.73 12.69 4.68
N VAL A 342 -3.42 12.15 5.69
CA VAL A 342 -4.73 12.64 6.15
C VAL A 342 -4.60 13.59 7.34
N ILE A 343 -3.42 13.68 7.96
CA ILE A 343 -3.19 14.58 9.09
C ILE A 343 -3.47 16.06 8.71
N PRO A 344 -2.98 16.60 7.58
CA PRO A 344 -3.30 17.97 7.17
C PRO A 344 -4.81 18.21 7.00
N LEU A 345 -5.53 17.18 6.54
CA LEU A 345 -6.98 17.25 6.39
C LEU A 345 -7.69 17.31 7.74
N LEU A 346 -7.28 16.46 8.69
CA LEU A 346 -7.87 16.48 10.03
C LEU A 346 -7.66 17.85 10.68
N ARG A 347 -6.50 18.49 10.45
CA ARG A 347 -6.25 19.86 10.88
C ARG A 347 -7.26 20.84 10.28
N GLU A 348 -7.49 20.78 8.96
CA GLU A 348 -8.50 21.64 8.31
C GLU A 348 -9.90 21.43 8.91
N TYR A 349 -10.26 20.17 9.19
CA TYR A 349 -11.59 19.81 9.67
C TYR A 349 -11.89 20.10 11.13
N VAL A 350 -10.88 20.45 11.94
CA VAL A 350 -11.05 20.68 13.39
C VAL A 350 -10.37 21.95 13.88
N VAL A 351 -9.18 22.28 13.35
CA VAL A 351 -8.40 23.46 13.76
C VAL A 351 -8.84 24.69 13.00
N ALA A 352 -9.06 24.58 11.68
CA ALA A 352 -9.56 25.72 10.89
C ALA A 352 -11.01 26.11 11.29
N GLU A 353 -11.80 25.12 11.73
CA GLU A 353 -13.13 25.32 12.31
C GLU A 353 -13.09 25.90 13.75
N GLY A 354 -11.90 26.01 14.36
CA GLY A 354 -11.72 26.55 15.71
C GLY A 354 -12.14 25.60 16.85
N TRP A 355 -12.38 24.32 16.57
CA TRP A 355 -12.81 23.34 17.58
C TRP A 355 -11.66 22.83 18.45
N VAL A 356 -10.45 22.77 17.89
CA VAL A 356 -9.23 22.31 18.56
C VAL A 356 -8.10 23.30 18.27
N SER A 357 -7.30 23.64 19.27
CA SER A 357 -6.18 24.57 19.08
C SER A 357 -5.08 23.95 18.21
N PRO A 358 -4.31 24.77 17.44
CA PRO A 358 -3.15 24.26 16.70
C PRO A 358 -2.13 23.55 17.60
N ARG A 359 -1.93 24.05 18.83
CA ARG A 359 -1.05 23.47 19.83
C ARG A 359 -1.50 22.04 20.19
N ASP A 360 -2.76 21.88 20.63
CA ASP A 360 -3.26 20.58 21.07
C ASP A 360 -3.24 19.58 19.90
N PHE A 361 -3.61 20.04 18.70
CA PHE A 361 -3.48 19.22 17.50
C PHE A 361 -2.06 18.70 17.29
N LEU A 362 -1.04 19.55 17.39
CA LEU A 362 0.37 19.16 17.19
C LEU A 362 0.88 18.23 18.30
N ILE A 363 0.48 18.46 19.55
CA ILE A 363 0.83 17.60 20.68
C ILE A 363 0.23 16.21 20.48
N GLY A 364 -1.07 16.14 20.22
CA GLY A 364 -1.74 14.87 19.97
C GLY A 364 -1.17 14.15 18.76
N LEU A 365 -0.81 14.89 17.71
CA LEU A 365 -0.15 14.33 16.53
C LEU A 365 1.21 13.71 16.87
N ALA A 366 2.06 14.42 17.63
CA ALA A 366 3.39 13.94 18.00
C ALA A 366 3.31 12.67 18.86
N ILE A 367 2.38 12.67 19.80
CA ILE A 367 2.17 11.54 20.70
C ILE A 367 1.54 10.35 19.97
N GLN A 368 0.56 10.58 19.09
CA GLN A 368 -0.15 9.54 18.35
C GLN A 368 0.79 8.58 17.60
N GLN A 369 1.87 9.12 17.03
CA GLN A 369 2.86 8.34 16.26
C GLN A 369 3.60 7.31 17.12
N SER A 370 3.60 7.56 18.43
CA SER A 370 4.23 6.75 19.47
C SER A 370 3.21 5.92 20.26
N PHE A 371 1.92 5.96 19.90
CA PHE A 371 0.89 5.13 20.52
C PHE A 371 0.71 3.81 19.77
N PRO A 372 0.38 2.72 20.47
CA PRO A 372 0.12 1.45 19.81
C PRO A 372 -1.27 1.44 19.16
N GLY A 373 -1.39 0.63 18.11
CA GLY A 373 -2.63 0.46 17.34
C GLY A 373 -2.76 1.48 16.20
N PRO A 374 -3.94 1.58 15.57
CA PRO A 374 -4.12 2.43 14.40
C PRO A 374 -3.96 3.92 14.71
N ASN A 375 -3.14 4.62 13.91
CA ASN A 375 -2.87 6.06 14.07
C ASN A 375 -4.13 6.93 13.93
N PHE A 376 -5.19 6.39 13.34
CA PHE A 376 -6.48 7.06 13.22
C PHE A 376 -7.28 7.10 14.53
N ASN A 377 -6.80 6.43 15.60
CA ASN A 377 -7.27 6.69 16.96
C ASN A 377 -7.09 8.16 17.37
N PHE A 378 -6.30 8.95 16.62
CA PHE A 378 -6.24 10.40 16.74
C PHE A 378 -7.61 11.08 16.60
N ALA A 379 -8.54 10.52 15.81
CA ALA A 379 -9.90 11.03 15.72
C ALA A 379 -10.65 10.95 17.06
N VAL A 380 -10.31 9.99 17.93
CA VAL A 380 -10.87 9.86 19.28
C VAL A 380 -10.41 11.02 20.15
N TYR A 381 -9.11 11.34 20.09
CA TYR A 381 -8.51 12.49 20.77
C TYR A 381 -9.13 13.82 20.30
N LEU A 382 -9.21 14.03 18.98
CA LEU A 382 -9.81 15.23 18.40
C LEU A 382 -11.29 15.36 18.74
N GLY A 383 -12.03 14.25 18.73
CA GLY A 383 -13.45 14.23 19.07
C GLY A 383 -13.72 14.55 20.53
N ALA A 384 -12.90 14.02 21.43
CA ALA A 384 -12.98 14.35 22.84
C ALA A 384 -12.67 15.83 23.09
N LEU A 385 -11.60 16.39 22.52
CA LEU A 385 -11.29 17.82 22.64
C LEU A 385 -12.37 18.72 22.04
N THR A 386 -12.88 18.37 20.86
CA THR A 386 -13.99 19.10 20.23
C THR A 386 -15.22 19.12 21.15
N ALA A 387 -15.54 17.99 21.79
CA ALA A 387 -16.64 17.92 22.73
C ALA A 387 -16.38 18.74 24.01
N ILE A 388 -15.19 18.64 24.60
CA ILE A 388 -14.80 19.40 25.81
C ILE A 388 -14.89 20.90 25.56
N ASN A 389 -14.28 21.38 24.47
CA ASN A 389 -14.26 22.80 24.11
C ASN A 389 -15.67 23.32 23.77
N GLY A 390 -16.56 22.45 23.29
CA GLY A 390 -17.96 22.76 23.04
C GLY A 390 -18.91 22.58 24.23
N GLY A 391 -18.42 22.18 25.42
CA GLY A 391 -19.24 21.93 26.61
C GLY A 391 -20.08 20.65 26.56
N TYR A 392 -19.73 19.69 25.70
CA TYR A 392 -20.38 18.38 25.56
C TYR A 392 -19.62 17.28 26.31
N ASN A 393 -20.27 16.11 26.41
CA ASN A 393 -19.63 14.91 26.96
C ASN A 393 -18.45 14.47 26.07
N SER A 394 -17.24 14.45 26.65
CA SER A 394 -15.99 14.05 25.98
C SER A 394 -16.03 12.64 25.40
N ALA A 395 -16.64 11.69 26.11
CA ALA A 395 -16.75 10.30 25.66
C ALA A 395 -17.68 10.17 24.43
N ALA A 396 -18.71 11.00 24.33
CA ALA A 396 -19.56 11.04 23.14
C ALA A 396 -18.79 11.55 21.91
N GLY A 397 -17.99 12.61 22.06
CA GLY A 397 -17.10 13.10 21.01
C GLY A 397 -16.07 12.06 20.57
N ALA A 398 -15.45 11.38 21.53
CA ALA A 398 -14.52 10.27 21.29
C ALA A 398 -15.15 9.12 20.49
N ALA A 399 -16.34 8.67 20.90
CA ALA A 399 -17.06 7.59 20.23
C ALA A 399 -17.46 7.98 18.79
N LEU A 400 -17.95 9.20 18.58
CA LEU A 400 -18.29 9.72 17.25
C LEU A 400 -17.05 9.83 16.36
N GLY A 401 -15.91 10.25 16.91
CA GLY A 401 -14.65 10.27 16.17
C GLY A 401 -14.19 8.87 15.75
N PHE A 402 -14.27 7.91 16.65
CA PHE A 402 -13.93 6.51 16.39
C PHE A 402 -14.81 5.90 15.29
N ILE A 403 -16.14 6.06 15.41
CA ILE A 403 -17.10 5.52 14.44
C ILE A 403 -16.94 6.24 13.09
N GLY A 404 -16.86 7.57 13.09
CA GLY A 404 -16.74 8.38 11.88
C GLY A 404 -15.51 8.00 11.06
N ILE A 405 -14.35 7.83 11.70
CA ILE A 405 -13.10 7.59 10.95
C ILE A 405 -12.97 6.14 10.45
N PHE A 406 -13.47 5.14 11.20
CA PHE A 406 -13.26 3.73 10.89
C PHE A 406 -14.42 3.07 10.14
N ALA A 407 -15.67 3.46 10.39
CA ALA A 407 -16.83 2.80 9.80
C ALA A 407 -16.85 2.82 8.26
N PRO A 408 -16.59 3.95 7.57
CA PRO A 408 -16.56 3.99 6.10
C PRO A 408 -15.64 2.94 5.48
N GLY A 409 -14.40 2.86 6.00
CA GLY A 409 -13.39 1.93 5.51
C GLY A 409 -13.72 0.47 5.79
N LEU A 410 -14.25 0.17 6.99
CA LEU A 410 -14.64 -1.19 7.36
C LEU A 410 -15.86 -1.68 6.56
N ILE A 411 -16.87 -0.84 6.37
CA ILE A 411 -18.06 -1.17 5.57
C ILE A 411 -17.64 -1.39 4.11
N THR A 412 -16.84 -0.47 3.56
CA THR A 412 -16.38 -0.56 2.16
C THR A 412 -15.53 -1.81 1.95
N VAL A 413 -14.54 -2.07 2.81
CA VAL A 413 -13.68 -3.25 2.62
C VAL A 413 -14.45 -4.55 2.78
N HIS A 414 -15.37 -4.62 3.75
CA HIS A 414 -16.20 -5.80 3.95
C HIS A 414 -17.10 -6.07 2.74
N GLY A 415 -17.72 -5.03 2.16
CA GLY A 415 -18.47 -5.16 0.92
C GLY A 415 -17.60 -5.61 -0.26
N THR A 416 -16.39 -5.05 -0.38
CA THR A 416 -15.45 -5.41 -1.46
C THR A 416 -14.93 -6.84 -1.34
N MET A 417 -14.92 -7.46 -0.15
CA MET A 417 -14.48 -8.84 0.02
C MET A 417 -15.34 -9.85 -0.73
N GLY A 418 -16.64 -9.57 -0.88
CA GLY A 418 -17.54 -10.35 -1.73
C GLY A 418 -17.24 -10.22 -3.22
N ILE A 419 -16.76 -9.06 -3.64
CA ILE A 419 -16.34 -8.81 -5.02
C ILE A 419 -15.00 -9.48 -5.30
N TRP A 420 -14.08 -9.28 -4.36
CA TRP A 420 -12.73 -9.79 -4.35
C TRP A 420 -12.66 -11.30 -4.55
N SER A 421 -13.47 -12.07 -3.81
CA SER A 421 -13.52 -13.54 -3.94
C SER A 421 -13.90 -13.99 -5.35
N ALA A 422 -14.76 -13.23 -6.05
CA ALA A 422 -15.20 -13.55 -7.41
C ALA A 422 -14.17 -13.18 -8.49
N ILE A 423 -13.41 -12.08 -8.30
CA ILE A 423 -12.55 -11.52 -9.36
C ILE A 423 -11.06 -11.82 -9.21
N ARG A 424 -10.58 -12.23 -8.02
CA ARG A 424 -9.13 -12.41 -7.75
C ARG A 424 -8.42 -13.44 -8.62
N GLY A 425 -9.16 -14.38 -9.20
CA GLY A 425 -8.62 -15.37 -10.14
C GLY A 425 -8.27 -14.80 -11.52
N LEU A 426 -8.78 -13.62 -11.88
CA LEU A 426 -8.64 -13.04 -13.22
C LEU A 426 -7.22 -12.46 -13.42
N ARG A 427 -6.60 -12.79 -14.56
CA ARG A 427 -5.23 -12.35 -14.89
C ARG A 427 -5.07 -10.82 -14.90
N TRP A 428 -6.06 -10.10 -15.42
CA TRP A 428 -6.05 -8.63 -15.45
C TRP A 428 -6.15 -8.02 -14.04
N VAL A 429 -6.88 -8.67 -13.12
CA VAL A 429 -6.97 -8.22 -11.72
C VAL A 429 -5.62 -8.37 -11.05
N LYS A 430 -4.96 -9.52 -11.18
CA LYS A 430 -3.60 -9.72 -10.64
C LYS A 430 -2.61 -8.68 -11.15
N SER A 431 -2.66 -8.38 -12.45
CA SER A 431 -1.84 -7.34 -13.07
C SER A 431 -2.15 -5.94 -12.52
N LEU A 432 -3.44 -5.59 -12.39
CA LEU A 432 -3.89 -4.32 -11.81
C LEU A 432 -3.38 -4.16 -10.37
N LEU A 433 -3.57 -5.18 -9.53
CA LEU A 433 -3.17 -5.15 -8.12
C LEU A 433 -1.65 -5.00 -7.95
N ARG A 434 -0.85 -5.63 -8.83
CA ARG A 434 0.60 -5.43 -8.84
C ARG A 434 0.96 -3.95 -9.03
N GLY A 435 0.27 -3.25 -9.93
CA GLY A 435 0.47 -1.82 -10.15
C GLY A 435 -0.03 -0.96 -9.00
N VAL A 436 -1.18 -1.30 -8.41
CA VAL A 436 -1.69 -0.65 -7.19
C VAL A 436 -0.71 -0.79 -6.03
N ASN A 437 -0.11 -1.97 -5.83
CA ASN A 437 0.92 -2.18 -4.80
C ASN A 437 2.14 -1.30 -5.01
N ALA A 438 2.65 -1.21 -6.23
CA ALA A 438 3.74 -0.31 -6.57
C ALA A 438 3.38 1.17 -6.28
N GLY A 439 2.17 1.60 -6.66
CA GLY A 439 1.68 2.94 -6.33
C GLY A 439 1.60 3.18 -4.82
N ALA A 440 1.05 2.22 -4.07
CA ALA A 440 0.93 2.29 -2.61
C ALA A 440 2.30 2.45 -1.93
N VAL A 441 3.30 1.69 -2.36
CA VAL A 441 4.67 1.82 -1.83
C VAL A 441 5.27 3.19 -2.16
N GLY A 442 5.08 3.72 -3.38
CA GLY A 442 5.48 5.08 -3.72
C GLY A 442 4.85 6.13 -2.79
N LEU A 443 3.58 5.97 -2.45
CA LEU A 443 2.88 6.85 -1.51
C LEU A 443 3.37 6.71 -0.06
N ILE A 444 3.90 5.56 0.34
CA ILE A 444 4.54 5.41 1.65
C ILE A 444 5.82 6.26 1.73
N TYR A 445 6.62 6.34 0.66
CA TYR A 445 7.76 7.26 0.61
C TYR A 445 7.32 8.73 0.65
N THR A 446 6.20 9.06 -0.01
CA THR A 446 5.57 10.39 0.12
C THR A 446 5.20 10.68 1.57
N ALA A 447 4.66 9.70 2.29
CA ALA A 447 4.30 9.84 3.69
C ALA A 447 5.52 10.07 4.60
N VAL A 448 6.64 9.36 4.37
CA VAL A 448 7.92 9.61 5.07
C VAL A 448 8.36 11.05 4.88
N TYR A 449 8.35 11.54 3.63
CA TYR A 449 8.71 12.94 3.33
C TYR A 449 7.79 13.94 4.02
N ARG A 450 6.47 13.72 4.01
CA ARG A 450 5.52 14.64 4.66
C ARG A 450 5.70 14.69 6.17
N LEU A 451 5.91 13.54 6.81
CA LEU A 451 6.18 13.49 8.25
C LEU A 451 7.51 14.16 8.60
N TRP A 452 8.52 14.03 7.74
CA TRP A 452 9.78 14.74 7.88
C TRP A 452 9.59 16.26 7.89
N GLN A 453 8.72 16.80 7.04
CA GLN A 453 8.48 18.25 6.92
C GLN A 453 7.76 18.87 8.12
N ILE A 454 7.11 18.07 8.97
CA ILE A 454 6.33 18.57 10.12
C ILE A 454 6.80 18.00 11.47
N GLY A 455 7.89 17.22 11.47
CA GLY A 455 8.31 16.44 12.62
C GLY A 455 8.93 17.24 13.77
N TYR A 456 9.49 18.42 13.49
CA TYR A 456 10.13 19.27 14.50
C TYR A 456 9.12 20.24 15.13
N ILE A 457 9.03 20.25 16.47
CA ILE A 457 8.09 21.07 17.23
C ILE A 457 8.88 21.94 18.23
N ASP A 458 8.72 23.26 18.13
CA ASP A 458 9.31 24.23 19.06
C ASP A 458 8.21 25.08 19.72
N GLU A 459 8.54 25.71 20.85
CA GLU A 459 7.68 26.60 21.63
C GLU A 459 7.09 27.74 20.79
N ASN A 460 7.89 28.27 19.86
CA ASN A 460 7.53 29.45 19.07
C ASN A 460 6.70 29.15 17.83
N PHE A 461 6.59 27.89 17.40
CA PHE A 461 5.93 27.56 16.14
C PHE A 461 4.51 27.04 16.35
N GLN A 462 3.53 27.73 15.77
CA GLN A 462 2.14 27.25 15.67
C GLN A 462 1.96 26.11 14.63
N GLN A 463 3.05 25.71 13.95
CA GLN A 463 3.07 24.65 12.95
C GLN A 463 4.35 23.82 13.12
N GLY A 464 4.25 22.49 12.95
CA GLY A 464 5.44 21.64 12.87
C GLY A 464 6.33 22.06 11.70
N THR A 465 7.64 22.07 11.92
CA THR A 465 8.66 22.41 10.93
C THR A 465 9.47 21.19 10.52
N SER A 466 10.33 21.37 9.51
CA SER A 466 11.13 20.29 8.97
C SER A 466 12.19 19.81 9.97
N LEU A 467 12.33 18.49 10.10
CA LEU A 467 13.43 17.88 10.85
C LEU A 467 14.82 18.27 10.32
N ALA A 468 14.89 18.78 9.08
CA ALA A 468 16.13 19.27 8.49
C ALA A 468 16.61 20.63 9.02
N GLN A 469 15.77 21.37 9.76
CA GLN A 469 16.15 22.69 10.29
C GLN A 469 17.25 22.60 11.34
N GLU A 470 17.28 21.50 12.11
CA GLU A 470 18.26 21.26 13.15
C GLU A 470 18.98 19.92 12.87
N PRO A 471 20.31 19.91 12.68
CA PRO A 471 21.05 18.69 12.33
C PRO A 471 20.87 17.54 13.32
N TRP A 472 20.60 17.84 14.59
CA TRP A 472 20.37 16.81 15.61
C TRP A 472 19.20 15.89 15.28
N TRP A 473 18.09 16.44 14.79
CA TRP A 473 16.92 15.63 14.47
C TRP A 473 17.18 14.71 13.27
N VAL A 474 18.00 15.15 12.31
CA VAL A 474 18.50 14.32 11.21
C VAL A 474 19.29 13.13 11.75
N VAL A 475 20.18 13.36 12.73
CA VAL A 475 20.96 12.29 13.38
C VAL A 475 20.06 11.31 14.11
N VAL A 476 19.05 11.78 14.85
CA VAL A 476 18.08 10.92 15.54
C VAL A 476 17.32 10.06 14.53
N THR A 477 16.80 10.67 13.45
CA THR A 477 16.08 9.93 12.40
C THR A 477 16.97 8.90 11.70
N ALA A 478 18.19 9.27 11.31
CA ALA A 478 19.14 8.38 10.67
C ALA A 478 19.55 7.22 11.60
N SER A 479 19.78 7.51 12.88
CA SER A 479 20.08 6.49 13.89
C SER A 479 18.93 5.50 14.00
N SER A 480 17.70 5.96 14.16
CA SER A 480 16.53 5.08 14.22
C SER A 480 16.34 4.23 12.97
N PHE A 481 16.65 4.78 11.78
CA PHE A 481 16.65 4.01 10.55
C PHE A 481 17.72 2.90 10.57
N VAL A 482 18.97 3.23 10.89
CA VAL A 482 20.07 2.26 10.92
C VAL A 482 19.85 1.18 11.98
N PHE A 483 19.47 1.56 13.20
CA PHE A 483 19.17 0.61 14.27
C PHE A 483 17.94 -0.26 13.95
N GLY A 484 16.90 0.31 13.33
CA GLY A 484 15.73 -0.45 12.91
C GLY A 484 16.02 -1.41 11.76
N TYR A 485 16.78 -0.98 10.74
CA TYR A 485 17.05 -1.78 9.54
C TYR A 485 18.17 -2.80 9.74
N SER A 486 19.32 -2.38 10.26
CA SER A 486 20.53 -3.21 10.36
C SER A 486 20.61 -4.02 11.65
N PHE A 487 20.09 -3.49 12.77
CA PHE A 487 20.15 -4.14 14.08
C PHE A 487 18.83 -4.77 14.51
N GLY A 488 17.76 -4.61 13.73
CA GLY A 488 16.44 -5.17 14.04
C GLY A 488 15.84 -4.62 15.34
N VAL A 489 16.20 -3.39 15.73
CA VAL A 489 15.66 -2.77 16.95
C VAL A 489 14.14 -2.60 16.81
N ASN A 490 13.42 -3.06 17.82
CA ASN A 490 11.97 -2.97 17.83
C ASN A 490 11.50 -1.50 17.76
N PRO A 491 10.46 -1.17 16.95
CA PRO A 491 9.90 0.17 16.83
C PRO A 491 9.69 0.94 18.14
N PRO A 492 9.10 0.35 19.21
CA PRO A 492 8.83 1.08 20.45
C PRO A 492 10.12 1.51 21.15
N VAL A 493 11.15 0.66 21.11
CA VAL A 493 12.45 0.94 21.73
C VAL A 493 13.13 2.08 20.98
N ALA A 494 13.14 2.04 19.65
CA ALA A 494 13.68 3.13 18.85
C ALA A 494 12.96 4.47 19.11
N ILE A 495 11.63 4.45 19.19
CA ILE A 495 10.82 5.64 19.49
C ILE A 495 11.19 6.22 20.86
N ILE A 496 11.25 5.38 21.91
CA ILE A 496 11.67 5.79 23.26
C ILE A 496 13.09 6.34 23.27
N MET A 497 14.03 5.71 22.56
CA MET A 497 15.40 6.24 22.43
C MET A 497 15.40 7.63 21.78
N GLY A 498 14.54 7.86 20.79
CA GLY A 498 14.34 9.20 20.20
C GLY A 498 13.89 10.23 21.23
N ALA A 499 12.92 9.89 22.08
CA ALA A 499 12.46 10.74 23.17
C ALA A 499 13.59 11.13 24.13
N VAL A 500 14.41 10.15 24.52
CA VAL A 500 15.56 10.33 25.41
C VAL A 500 16.62 11.22 24.75
N LEU A 501 16.93 10.98 23.47
CA LEU A 501 17.86 11.82 22.70
C LEU A 501 17.35 13.26 22.55
N GLY A 502 16.04 13.46 22.46
CA GLY A 502 15.42 14.78 22.50
C GLY A 502 15.62 15.48 23.85
N LEU A 503 15.41 14.79 24.96
CA LEU A 503 15.68 15.33 26.30
C LEU A 503 17.15 15.65 26.52
N ILE A 504 18.06 14.79 26.04
CA ILE A 504 19.51 15.03 26.12
C ILE A 504 19.87 16.29 25.33
N TRP A 505 19.34 16.45 24.12
CA TRP A 505 19.55 17.67 23.34
C TRP A 505 19.07 18.92 24.07
N TYR A 506 17.90 18.88 24.70
CA TYR A 506 17.43 20.00 25.52
C TYR A 506 18.41 20.32 26.65
N GLY A 507 18.86 19.30 27.39
CA GLY A 507 19.80 19.45 28.49
C GLY A 507 21.20 19.95 28.10
N VAL A 508 21.60 19.78 26.84
CA VAL A 508 22.93 20.21 26.35
C VAL A 508 22.88 21.56 25.63
N VAL A 509 21.78 21.83 24.91
CA VAL A 509 21.70 22.98 23.99
C VAL A 509 20.86 24.13 24.55
N ARG A 510 19.83 23.84 25.37
CA ARG A 510 18.86 24.84 25.86
C ARG A 510 18.78 24.99 27.38
N ALA A 511 19.25 24.01 28.15
CA ALA A 511 19.40 24.11 29.61
C ALA A 511 20.66 24.91 29.97
#